data_AF-A0A2G3EDI9-F1
#
_entry.id   AF-A0A2G3EDI9-F1
#
_cell.length_a   1.000
_cell.length_b   1.000
_cell.length_c   1.000
_cell.angle_alpha   90.00
_cell.angle_beta   90.00
_cell.angle_gamma   90.00
#
_symmetry.space_group_name_H-M   'P 1'
#
loop_
_entity.id
_entity.type
_entity.pdbx_description
1 polymer ?
#
loop_
_entity_poly.entity_id
_entity_poly.type
_entity_poly.pdbx_seq_one_letter_code
_entity_poly.pdbx_strand_id
1 'polypeptide(L)'
;MSKELIIKTQELSSQKVSICVPVVASTVDSVLQQVANCVEASVPMIELRADYFDFLEDRDVLEDTLRRVAEITDSTMVLFTIRTDVEGGEIAIAEELYRDIISFVSTTGYVDIIDLEISHVDDAADFINILHNNGAYVLASHHDFHETPELLDMIDLYGQMHNTGADILKLAVMPNTRDDVVRSLQAANMVNEEIEDALICSISMGSLGKVSRIAGSLVGSCISFAALDAASAPGQLSYDDMNTIIKILEK
;
A
#
# COMPACT_ATOMS: atom_id res chain seq x y z
N MET A 1 18.86 -10.88 9.38
CA MET A 1 18.66 -10.94 7.91
C MET A 1 17.36 -10.22 7.68
N SER A 2 17.37 -9.16 6.88
CA SER A 2 16.18 -8.35 6.62
C SER A 2 15.04 -9.24 6.10
N LYS A 3 13.81 -8.97 6.55
CA LYS A 3 12.60 -9.66 6.07
C LYS A 3 12.50 -9.56 4.54
N GLU A 4 11.99 -10.64 3.96
CA GLU A 4 11.68 -10.77 2.54
C GLU A 4 10.32 -11.46 2.44
N LEU A 5 9.44 -10.93 1.58
CA LEU A 5 8.17 -11.58 1.25
C LEU A 5 8.18 -11.96 -0.22
N ILE A 6 8.01 -13.26 -0.48
CA ILE A 6 7.75 -13.78 -1.81
C ILE A 6 6.26 -14.06 -1.93
N ILE A 7 5.60 -13.28 -2.77
CA ILE A 7 4.17 -13.40 -3.04
C ILE A 7 4.03 -13.60 -4.55
N LYS A 8 3.40 -14.72 -4.94
CA LYS A 8 3.32 -15.16 -6.34
C LYS A 8 4.74 -15.25 -6.95
N THR A 9 5.03 -14.43 -7.96
CA THR A 9 6.35 -14.35 -8.61
C THR A 9 7.13 -13.09 -8.24
N GLN A 10 6.65 -12.32 -7.27
CA GLN A 10 7.19 -11.03 -6.89
C GLN A 10 7.89 -11.11 -5.53
N GLU A 11 8.85 -10.22 -5.34
CA GLU A 11 9.65 -10.09 -4.12
C GLU A 11 9.43 -8.69 -3.56
N LEU A 12 9.14 -8.61 -2.27
CA LEU A 12 9.22 -7.39 -1.48
C LEU A 12 10.38 -7.52 -0.49
N SER A 13 11.34 -6.63 -0.60
CA SER A 13 12.51 -6.58 0.28
C SER A 13 13.02 -5.13 0.41
N SER A 14 13.86 -4.86 1.41
CA SER A 14 14.47 -3.53 1.59
C SER A 14 15.47 -3.18 0.47
N GLN A 15 15.87 -4.14 -0.36
CA GLN A 15 16.85 -3.95 -1.44
C GLN A 15 16.22 -3.70 -2.81
N LYS A 16 14.90 -3.90 -2.94
CA LYS A 16 14.20 -3.85 -4.22
C LYS A 16 12.85 -3.17 -4.07
N VAL A 17 12.60 -2.19 -4.93
CA VAL A 17 11.33 -1.47 -4.95
C VAL A 17 10.35 -2.15 -5.91
N SER A 18 9.23 -2.62 -5.37
CA SER A 18 8.08 -3.04 -6.18
C SER A 18 7.18 -1.84 -6.48
N ILE A 19 6.85 -1.66 -7.75
CA ILE A 19 5.96 -0.57 -8.19
C ILE A 19 4.51 -1.05 -8.09
N CYS A 20 3.73 -0.40 -7.24
CA CYS A 20 2.30 -0.57 -7.10
C CYS A 20 1.55 0.43 -7.98
N VAL A 21 0.56 -0.05 -8.75
CA VAL A 21 -0.37 0.81 -9.50
C VAL A 21 -1.78 0.69 -8.91
N PRO A 22 -2.38 1.80 -8.46
CA PRO A 22 -3.74 1.79 -7.93
C PRO A 22 -4.77 1.71 -9.06
N VAL A 23 -5.76 0.84 -8.86
CA VAL A 23 -6.98 0.70 -9.67
C VAL A 23 -8.06 1.51 -9.00
N VAL A 24 -8.46 2.61 -9.66
CA VAL A 24 -9.46 3.56 -9.19
C VAL A 24 -10.65 3.48 -10.13
N ALA A 25 -11.64 2.69 -9.75
CA ALA A 25 -12.77 2.31 -10.59
C ALA A 25 -13.99 1.99 -9.70
N SER A 26 -15.20 2.35 -10.15
CA SER A 26 -16.40 2.19 -9.31
C SER A 26 -17.27 0.98 -9.65
N THR A 27 -17.18 0.47 -10.87
CA THR A 27 -17.98 -0.68 -11.35
C THR A 27 -17.11 -1.91 -11.58
N VAL A 28 -17.71 -3.10 -11.45
CA VAL A 28 -17.03 -4.40 -11.68
C VAL A 28 -16.29 -4.43 -13.02
N ASP A 29 -16.96 -4.03 -14.10
CA ASP A 29 -16.35 -4.05 -15.44
C ASP A 29 -15.16 -3.10 -15.56
N SER A 30 -15.25 -1.90 -14.95
CA SER A 30 -14.15 -0.94 -14.95
C SER A 30 -12.97 -1.40 -14.09
N VAL A 31 -13.21 -2.08 -12.96
CA VAL A 31 -12.16 -2.67 -12.12
C VAL A 31 -11.41 -3.72 -12.94
N LEU A 32 -12.13 -4.68 -13.52
CA LEU A 32 -11.52 -5.77 -14.28
C LEU A 32 -10.75 -5.26 -15.50
N GLN A 33 -11.27 -4.24 -16.19
CA GLN A 33 -10.57 -3.63 -17.30
C GLN A 33 -9.26 -2.95 -16.88
N GLN A 34 -9.25 -2.17 -15.79
CA GLN A 34 -8.03 -1.52 -15.30
C GLN A 34 -7.01 -2.53 -14.78
N VAL A 35 -7.46 -3.59 -14.08
CA VAL A 35 -6.59 -4.70 -13.66
C VAL A 35 -5.95 -5.36 -14.88
N ALA A 36 -6.73 -5.68 -15.91
CA ALA A 36 -6.22 -6.29 -17.14
C ALA A 36 -5.16 -5.40 -17.82
N ASN A 37 -5.38 -4.08 -17.88
CA ASN A 37 -4.40 -3.13 -18.41
C ASN A 37 -3.09 -3.14 -17.60
N CYS A 38 -3.16 -3.19 -16.27
CA CYS A 38 -1.98 -3.28 -15.41
C CYS A 38 -1.21 -4.58 -15.61
N VAL A 39 -1.92 -5.70 -15.76
CA VAL A 39 -1.31 -7.02 -16.05
C VAL A 39 -0.64 -7.03 -17.42
N GLU A 40 -1.29 -6.49 -18.45
CA GLU A 40 -0.70 -6.35 -19.79
C GLU A 40 0.57 -5.49 -19.78
N ALA A 41 0.58 -4.43 -18.97
CA ALA A 41 1.75 -3.58 -18.74
C ALA A 41 2.85 -4.22 -17.86
N SER A 42 2.65 -5.47 -17.40
CA SER A 42 3.58 -6.19 -16.51
C SER A 42 3.86 -5.46 -15.19
N VAL A 43 2.85 -4.78 -14.65
CA VAL A 43 2.91 -4.17 -13.32
C VAL A 43 3.10 -5.27 -12.26
N PRO A 44 4.10 -5.16 -11.36
CA PRO A 44 4.38 -6.21 -10.39
C PRO A 44 3.34 -6.25 -9.25
N MET A 45 2.74 -5.11 -8.91
CA MET A 45 1.76 -5.00 -7.84
C MET A 45 0.64 -4.04 -8.21
N ILE A 46 -0.60 -4.39 -7.88
CA ILE A 46 -1.76 -3.51 -8.03
C ILE A 46 -2.43 -3.26 -6.69
N GLU A 47 -3.00 -2.08 -6.52
CA GLU A 47 -3.84 -1.74 -5.36
C GLU A 47 -5.28 -1.56 -5.81
N LEU A 48 -6.19 -2.42 -5.35
CA LEU A 48 -7.62 -2.20 -5.49
C LEU A 48 -8.05 -1.14 -4.46
N ARG A 49 -8.35 0.07 -4.94
CA ARG A 49 -8.94 1.15 -4.11
C ARG A 49 -10.43 0.92 -3.97
N ALA A 50 -10.77 0.02 -3.06
CA ALA A 50 -12.12 -0.47 -2.85
C ALA A 50 -13.07 0.59 -2.27
N ASP A 51 -12.54 1.69 -1.72
CA ASP A 51 -13.32 2.87 -1.34
C ASP A 51 -14.01 3.56 -2.54
N TYR A 52 -13.63 3.25 -3.79
CA TYR A 52 -14.35 3.69 -4.98
C TYR A 52 -15.47 2.73 -5.42
N PHE A 53 -15.55 1.52 -4.87
CA PHE A 53 -16.46 0.48 -5.39
C PHE A 53 -17.92 0.79 -5.01
N ASP A 54 -18.78 0.94 -6.01
CA ASP A 54 -20.24 1.10 -5.81
C ASP A 54 -20.91 -0.15 -5.22
N PHE A 55 -20.16 -1.25 -5.18
CA PHE A 55 -20.60 -2.59 -4.75
C PHE A 55 -19.85 -3.09 -3.50
N LEU A 56 -19.12 -2.22 -2.80
CA LEU A 56 -18.27 -2.61 -1.66
C LEU A 56 -19.03 -3.41 -0.58
N GLU A 57 -20.29 -3.05 -0.31
CA GLU A 57 -21.12 -3.71 0.70
C GLU A 57 -21.87 -4.95 0.18
N ASP A 58 -21.91 -5.17 -1.13
CA ASP A 58 -22.53 -6.36 -1.73
C ASP A 58 -21.52 -7.52 -1.76
N ARG A 59 -21.60 -8.39 -0.74
CA ARG A 59 -20.63 -9.49 -0.55
C ARG A 59 -20.55 -10.44 -1.74
N ASP A 60 -21.68 -10.76 -2.38
CA ASP A 60 -21.69 -11.69 -3.51
C ASP A 60 -20.99 -11.07 -4.72
N VAL A 61 -21.25 -9.79 -4.99
CA VAL A 61 -20.61 -9.04 -6.09
C VAL A 61 -19.14 -8.78 -5.80
N LEU A 62 -18.79 -8.43 -4.56
CA LEU A 62 -17.42 -8.22 -4.13
C LEU A 62 -16.59 -9.49 -4.28
N GLU A 63 -17.08 -10.63 -3.78
CA GLU A 63 -16.38 -11.92 -3.89
C GLU A 63 -16.20 -12.36 -5.35
N ASP A 64 -17.26 -12.27 -6.18
CA ASP A 64 -17.15 -12.60 -7.61
C ASP A 64 -16.11 -11.71 -8.31
N THR A 65 -16.08 -10.42 -7.97
CA THR A 65 -15.12 -9.48 -8.53
C THR A 65 -13.69 -9.83 -8.13
N LEU A 66 -13.44 -10.08 -6.84
CA LEU A 66 -12.11 -10.46 -6.35
C LEU A 66 -11.64 -11.79 -6.95
N ARG A 67 -12.53 -12.79 -7.07
CA ARG A 67 -12.24 -14.05 -7.75
C ARG A 67 -11.80 -13.83 -9.20
N ARG A 68 -12.53 -13.00 -9.94
CA ARG A 68 -12.20 -12.67 -11.35
C ARG A 68 -10.90 -11.87 -11.48
N VAL A 69 -10.58 -11.02 -10.49
CA VAL A 69 -9.27 -10.35 -10.42
C VAL A 69 -8.15 -11.36 -10.17
N ALA A 70 -8.35 -12.31 -9.25
CA ALA A 70 -7.37 -13.36 -8.97
C ALA A 70 -7.06 -14.22 -10.21
N GLU A 71 -8.08 -14.55 -11.01
CA GLU A 71 -7.95 -15.33 -12.26
C GLU A 71 -7.06 -14.67 -13.34
N ILE A 72 -6.80 -13.37 -13.25
CA ILE A 72 -5.97 -12.64 -14.23
C ILE A 72 -4.67 -12.08 -13.63
N THR A 73 -4.40 -12.32 -12.34
CA THR A 73 -3.25 -11.74 -11.62
C THR A 73 -2.27 -12.79 -11.10
N ASP A 74 -2.10 -13.91 -11.81
CA ASP A 74 -1.21 -15.03 -11.41
C ASP A 74 0.21 -14.60 -11.03
N SER A 75 0.77 -13.59 -11.71
CA SER A 75 2.12 -13.07 -11.48
C SER A 75 2.16 -11.66 -10.87
N THR A 76 1.00 -11.06 -10.58
CA THR A 76 0.88 -9.67 -10.10
C THR A 76 0.28 -9.70 -8.69
N MET A 77 0.96 -9.08 -7.73
CA MET A 77 0.45 -8.97 -6.35
C MET A 77 -0.77 -8.07 -6.30
N VAL A 78 -1.75 -8.42 -5.48
CA VAL A 78 -2.99 -7.67 -5.29
C VAL A 78 -3.06 -7.19 -3.84
N LEU A 79 -2.97 -5.88 -3.66
CA LEU A 79 -3.26 -5.17 -2.42
C LEU A 79 -4.72 -4.73 -2.43
N PHE A 80 -5.47 -5.06 -1.38
CA PHE A 80 -6.82 -4.55 -1.16
C PHE A 80 -6.79 -3.42 -0.14
N THR A 81 -7.33 -2.26 -0.52
CA THR A 81 -7.30 -1.06 0.32
C THR A 81 -8.69 -0.42 0.35
N ILE A 82 -9.23 -0.23 1.55
CA ILE A 82 -10.32 0.72 1.80
C ILE A 82 -9.66 1.94 2.44
N ARG A 83 -9.51 3.02 1.68
CA ARG A 83 -8.99 4.29 2.20
C ARG A 83 -10.15 5.11 2.76
N THR A 84 -10.11 5.47 4.04
CA THR A 84 -11.15 6.29 4.66
C THR A 84 -11.03 7.75 4.24
N ASP A 85 -12.12 8.51 4.29
CA ASP A 85 -12.11 9.96 4.03
C ASP A 85 -11.19 10.75 4.98
N VAL A 86 -11.03 10.29 6.22
CA VAL A 86 -10.09 10.83 7.21
C VAL A 86 -8.65 10.74 6.72
N GLU A 87 -8.27 9.62 6.10
CA GLU A 87 -6.97 9.41 5.48
C GLU A 87 -6.99 9.65 3.95
N GLY A 88 -7.89 10.51 3.45
CA GLY A 88 -7.86 11.03 2.07
C GLY A 88 -8.44 10.10 1.00
N GLY A 89 -9.30 9.16 1.38
CA GLY A 89 -10.10 8.31 0.49
C GLY A 89 -11.49 8.88 0.20
N GLU A 90 -12.32 8.09 -0.46
CA GLU A 90 -13.64 8.56 -0.95
C GLU A 90 -14.82 8.05 -0.10
N ILE A 91 -14.56 7.28 0.95
CA ILE A 91 -15.62 6.68 1.75
C ILE A 91 -15.51 7.04 3.23
N ALA A 92 -16.61 7.53 3.78
CA ALA A 92 -16.82 7.61 5.22
C ALA A 92 -17.43 6.28 5.68
N ILE A 93 -16.67 5.47 6.40
CA ILE A 93 -17.07 4.13 6.84
C ILE A 93 -16.89 4.03 8.36
N ALA A 94 -17.83 3.34 9.02
CA ALA A 94 -17.69 3.05 10.44
C ALA A 94 -16.77 1.84 10.64
N GLU A 95 -15.98 1.86 11.72
CA GLU A 95 -15.02 0.80 12.02
C GLU A 95 -15.64 -0.61 11.98
N GLU A 96 -16.86 -0.79 12.50
CA GLU A 96 -17.54 -2.10 12.52
C GLU A 96 -17.71 -2.66 11.09
N LEU A 97 -18.17 -1.83 10.15
CA LEU A 97 -18.36 -2.21 8.76
C LEU A 97 -17.00 -2.38 8.05
N TYR A 98 -16.03 -1.51 8.33
CA TYR A 98 -14.67 -1.63 7.81
C TYR A 98 -14.05 -2.98 8.19
N ARG A 99 -14.10 -3.34 9.48
CA ARG A 99 -13.63 -4.63 10.00
C ARG A 99 -14.36 -5.81 9.39
N ASP A 100 -15.68 -5.72 9.24
CA ASP A 100 -16.49 -6.80 8.65
C ASP A 100 -16.08 -7.09 7.20
N ILE A 101 -15.91 -6.05 6.39
CA ILE A 101 -15.50 -6.19 4.99
C ILE A 101 -14.05 -6.70 4.91
N ILE A 102 -13.13 -6.14 5.68
CA ILE A 102 -11.73 -6.59 5.70
C ILE A 102 -11.62 -8.04 6.15
N SER A 103 -12.38 -8.44 7.18
CA SER A 103 -12.45 -9.83 7.63
C SER A 103 -12.97 -10.73 6.52
N PHE A 104 -14.07 -10.36 5.88
CA PHE A 104 -14.65 -11.11 4.76
C PHE A 104 -13.63 -11.30 3.63
N VAL A 105 -13.02 -10.21 3.16
CA VAL A 105 -12.01 -10.22 2.09
C VAL A 105 -10.84 -11.14 2.44
N SER A 106 -10.34 -11.09 3.68
CA SER A 106 -9.24 -11.95 4.13
C SER A 106 -9.57 -13.45 4.07
N THR A 107 -10.84 -13.84 4.23
CA THR A 107 -11.26 -15.25 4.15
C THR A 107 -11.38 -15.77 2.72
N THR A 108 -11.44 -14.89 1.71
CA THR A 108 -11.65 -15.30 0.32
C THR A 108 -10.42 -15.95 -0.30
N GLY A 109 -9.21 -15.55 0.13
CA GLY A 109 -7.94 -15.95 -0.47
C GLY A 109 -7.69 -15.40 -1.89
N TYR A 110 -8.47 -14.41 -2.35
CA TYR A 110 -8.34 -13.82 -3.68
C TYR A 110 -7.45 -12.56 -3.74
N VAL A 111 -7.00 -12.06 -2.59
CA VAL A 111 -6.07 -10.92 -2.48
C VAL A 111 -4.85 -11.35 -1.66
N ASP A 112 -3.71 -10.74 -1.95
CA ASP A 112 -2.44 -11.17 -1.36
C ASP A 112 -2.10 -10.36 -0.09
N ILE A 113 -2.39 -9.06 -0.12
CA ILE A 113 -2.09 -8.11 0.95
C ILE A 113 -3.35 -7.28 1.23
N ILE A 114 -3.59 -6.96 2.49
CA ILE A 114 -4.65 -6.06 2.93
C ILE A 114 -4.03 -4.82 3.58
N ASP A 115 -4.42 -3.63 3.15
CA ASP A 115 -4.11 -2.37 3.83
C ASP A 115 -5.05 -2.18 5.03
N LEU A 116 -4.47 -1.90 6.19
CA LEU A 116 -5.19 -1.61 7.43
C LEU A 116 -4.77 -0.23 7.94
N GLU A 117 -5.72 0.69 8.02
CA GLU A 117 -5.51 1.99 8.67
C GLU A 117 -5.43 1.81 10.19
N ILE A 118 -4.23 1.96 10.76
CA ILE A 118 -4.04 1.72 12.21
C ILE A 118 -4.79 2.71 13.09
N SER A 119 -5.13 3.88 12.55
CA SER A 119 -5.89 4.92 13.24
C SER A 119 -7.40 4.64 13.26
N HIS A 120 -7.88 3.78 12.36
CA HIS A 120 -9.30 3.50 12.15
C HIS A 120 -9.78 2.24 12.88
N VAL A 121 -8.86 1.42 13.41
CA VAL A 121 -9.17 0.12 13.99
C VAL A 121 -8.66 0.03 15.43
N ASP A 122 -9.59 -0.07 16.37
CA ASP A 122 -9.29 -0.39 17.75
C ASP A 122 -8.79 -1.84 17.86
N ASP A 123 -7.88 -2.08 18.81
CA ASP A 123 -7.22 -3.37 19.02
C ASP A 123 -6.61 -3.96 17.73
N ALA A 124 -5.98 -3.11 16.92
CA ALA A 124 -5.42 -3.48 15.61
C ALA A 124 -4.54 -4.73 15.65
N ALA A 125 -3.76 -4.94 16.72
CA ALA A 125 -2.92 -6.13 16.88
C ALA A 125 -3.73 -7.45 16.88
N ASP A 126 -4.85 -7.48 17.63
CA ASP A 126 -5.73 -8.65 17.67
C ASP A 126 -6.43 -8.84 16.32
N PHE A 127 -6.76 -7.75 15.64
CA PHE A 127 -7.37 -7.83 14.32
C PHE A 127 -6.42 -8.38 13.27
N ILE A 128 -5.17 -7.90 13.24
CA ILE A 128 -4.12 -8.41 12.33
C ILE A 128 -3.90 -9.90 12.55
N ASN A 129 -3.88 -10.37 13.80
CA ASN A 129 -3.80 -11.81 14.10
C ASN A 129 -4.94 -12.61 13.46
N ILE A 130 -6.16 -12.06 13.40
CA ILE A 130 -7.29 -12.70 12.70
C ILE A 130 -7.03 -12.76 11.19
N LEU A 131 -6.56 -11.66 10.58
CA LEU A 131 -6.26 -11.61 9.14
C LEU A 131 -5.14 -12.59 8.76
N HIS A 132 -4.09 -12.67 9.58
CA HIS A 132 -3.01 -13.65 9.44
C HIS A 132 -3.51 -15.09 9.54
N ASN A 133 -4.44 -15.39 10.45
CA ASN A 133 -5.05 -16.72 10.56
C ASN A 133 -5.86 -17.12 9.33
N ASN A 134 -6.34 -16.12 8.57
CA ASN A 134 -7.02 -16.33 7.27
C ASN A 134 -6.02 -16.42 6.10
N GLY A 135 -4.72 -16.20 6.34
CA GLY A 135 -3.65 -16.33 5.36
C GLY A 135 -3.32 -15.06 4.57
N ALA A 136 -3.86 -13.90 4.97
CA ALA A 136 -3.54 -12.62 4.33
C ALA A 136 -2.31 -11.95 4.96
N TYR A 137 -1.46 -11.33 4.17
CA TYR A 137 -0.44 -10.40 4.69
C TYR A 137 -1.07 -9.04 4.98
N VAL A 138 -0.57 -8.33 6.00
CA VAL A 138 -1.12 -7.02 6.38
C VAL A 138 -0.11 -5.90 6.19
N LEU A 139 -0.55 -4.86 5.50
CA LEU A 139 0.13 -3.58 5.42
C LEU A 139 -0.57 -2.62 6.39
N ALA A 140 0.08 -2.30 7.51
CA ALA A 140 -0.40 -1.26 8.42
C ALA A 140 -0.06 0.11 7.83
N SER A 141 -1.06 0.98 7.72
CA SER A 141 -0.90 2.27 7.04
C SER A 141 -1.34 3.45 7.90
N HIS A 142 -0.66 4.58 7.67
CA HIS A 142 -1.03 5.88 8.18
C HIS A 142 -0.72 6.97 7.16
N HIS A 143 -1.64 7.92 6.99
CA HIS A 143 -1.51 9.02 6.03
C HIS A 143 -1.74 10.38 6.68
N ASP A 144 -0.80 11.29 6.49
CA ASP A 144 -0.94 12.71 6.83
C ASP A 144 -0.94 13.55 5.55
N PHE A 145 -2.11 14.07 5.19
CA PHE A 145 -2.30 14.90 3.99
C PHE A 145 -1.96 16.38 4.19
N HIS A 146 -1.59 16.79 5.41
CA HIS A 146 -1.40 18.19 5.78
C HIS A 146 0.07 18.51 6.06
N GLU A 147 0.78 17.61 6.74
CA GLU A 147 2.15 17.86 7.15
C GLU A 147 3.05 16.64 7.12
N THR A 148 4.32 16.88 7.44
CA THR A 148 5.31 15.86 7.72
C THR A 148 5.66 15.98 9.20
N PRO A 149 5.35 14.96 10.03
CA PRO A 149 5.65 14.99 11.45
C PRO A 149 7.15 15.14 11.74
N GLU A 150 7.50 15.40 13.00
CA GLU A 150 8.89 15.39 13.41
C GLU A 150 9.50 13.99 13.27
N LEU A 151 10.83 13.94 13.17
CA LEU A 151 11.56 12.69 12.90
C LEU A 151 11.22 11.58 13.93
N LEU A 152 11.22 11.93 15.22
CA LEU A 152 10.93 10.97 16.29
C LEU A 152 9.46 10.53 16.28
N ASP A 153 8.53 11.44 15.95
CA ASP A 153 7.10 11.09 15.87
C ASP A 153 6.86 10.09 14.72
N MET A 154 7.55 10.25 13.58
CA MET A 154 7.47 9.27 12.49
C MET A 154 8.05 7.92 12.89
N ILE A 155 9.18 7.89 13.59
CA ILE A 155 9.78 6.65 14.11
C ILE A 155 8.82 5.97 15.09
N ASP A 156 8.19 6.74 15.98
CA ASP A 156 7.20 6.23 16.93
C ASP A 156 5.96 5.67 16.22
N LEU A 157 5.47 6.32 15.15
CA LEU A 157 4.38 5.82 14.32
C LEU A 157 4.75 4.48 13.65
N TYR A 158 5.96 4.36 13.11
CA TYR A 158 6.45 3.07 12.60
C TYR A 158 6.54 2.01 13.70
N GLY A 159 7.02 2.36 14.89
CA GLY A 159 7.05 1.45 16.04
C GLY A 159 5.64 1.01 16.47
N GLN A 160 4.66 1.91 16.44
CA GLN A 160 3.26 1.57 16.72
C GLN A 160 2.72 0.58 15.69
N MET A 161 2.93 0.83 14.39
CA MET A 161 2.55 -0.10 13.32
C MET A 161 3.26 -1.46 13.50
N HIS A 162 4.55 -1.47 13.80
CA HIS A 162 5.32 -2.70 14.03
C HIS A 162 4.77 -3.53 15.18
N ASN A 163 4.44 -2.89 16.30
CA ASN A 163 3.90 -3.53 17.50
C ASN A 163 2.53 -4.20 17.26
N THR A 164 1.81 -3.85 16.19
CA THR A 164 0.57 -4.56 15.80
C THR A 164 0.83 -5.93 15.16
N GLY A 165 2.09 -6.24 14.79
CA GLY A 165 2.45 -7.45 14.08
C GLY A 165 2.30 -7.36 12.56
N ALA A 166 2.06 -6.17 12.01
CA ALA A 166 1.93 -5.95 10.57
C ALA A 166 3.18 -6.39 9.77
N ASP A 167 2.97 -6.81 8.53
CA ASP A 167 4.05 -7.29 7.67
C ASP A 167 4.82 -6.18 6.99
N ILE A 168 4.11 -5.12 6.64
CA ILE A 168 4.58 -3.94 5.92
C ILE A 168 4.07 -2.71 6.66
N LEU A 169 4.96 -1.76 6.94
CA LEU A 169 4.64 -0.52 7.65
C LEU A 169 4.66 0.63 6.65
N LYS A 170 3.52 1.27 6.42
CA LYS A 170 3.35 2.33 5.44
C LYS A 170 3.09 3.67 6.11
N LEU A 171 3.94 4.64 5.81
CA LEU A 171 3.72 6.03 6.20
C LEU A 171 3.75 6.92 4.95
N ALA A 172 2.66 7.66 4.74
CA ALA A 172 2.57 8.65 3.67
C ALA A 172 2.33 10.04 4.26
N VAL A 173 3.20 11.01 3.97
CA VAL A 173 3.17 12.35 4.60
C VAL A 173 3.23 13.46 3.56
N MET A 174 2.68 14.64 3.87
CA MET A 174 2.68 15.80 2.98
C MET A 174 3.85 16.74 3.31
N PRO A 175 4.87 16.85 2.45
CA PRO A 175 5.96 17.79 2.66
C PRO A 175 5.54 19.23 2.35
N ASN A 176 5.84 20.15 3.26
CA ASN A 176 5.69 21.60 3.04
C ASN A 176 7.03 22.25 2.65
N THR A 177 8.15 21.55 2.89
CA THR A 177 9.51 21.97 2.57
C THR A 177 10.32 20.83 1.97
N ARG A 178 11.53 21.14 1.48
CA ARG A 178 12.46 20.09 1.03
C ARG A 178 13.03 19.30 2.21
N ASP A 179 13.19 19.95 3.36
CA ASP A 179 13.70 19.33 4.57
C ASP A 179 12.72 18.27 5.09
N ASP A 180 11.41 18.48 4.91
CA ASP A 180 10.39 17.46 5.19
C ASP A 180 10.60 16.18 4.38
N VAL A 181 10.92 16.31 3.08
CA VAL A 181 11.19 15.16 2.22
C VAL A 181 12.42 14.40 2.71
N VAL A 182 13.50 15.12 3.05
CA VAL A 182 14.73 14.52 3.60
C VAL A 182 14.44 13.83 4.93
N ARG A 183 13.65 14.47 5.80
CA ARG A 183 13.28 13.94 7.12
C ARG A 183 12.44 12.67 7.02
N SER A 184 11.48 12.61 6.09
CA SER A 184 10.68 11.41 5.82
C SER A 184 11.55 10.24 5.32
N LEU A 185 12.51 10.52 4.43
CA LEU A 185 13.49 9.52 3.97
C LEU A 185 14.43 9.08 5.09
N GLN A 186 14.85 10.00 5.95
CA GLN A 186 15.69 9.70 7.11
C GLN A 186 14.97 8.78 8.11
N ALA A 187 13.69 9.05 8.40
CA ALA A 187 12.87 8.20 9.25
C ALA A 187 12.81 6.77 8.71
N ALA A 188 12.52 6.61 7.42
CA ALA A 188 12.46 5.30 6.78
C ALA A 188 13.80 4.54 6.88
N ASN A 189 14.93 5.22 6.62
CA ASN A 189 16.25 4.59 6.74
C ASN A 189 16.54 4.13 8.18
N MET A 190 16.28 4.98 9.17
CA MET A 190 16.51 4.65 10.58
C MET A 190 15.66 3.46 11.01
N VAL A 191 14.37 3.47 10.67
CA VAL A 191 13.46 2.36 10.99
C VAL A 191 13.88 1.07 10.30
N ASN A 192 14.29 1.12 9.03
CA ASN A 192 14.77 -0.06 8.31
C ASN A 192 16.09 -0.62 8.89
N GLU A 193 16.93 0.20 9.52
CA GLU A 193 18.13 -0.25 10.23
C GLU A 193 17.82 -0.88 11.60
N GLU A 194 16.73 -0.45 12.25
CA GLU A 194 16.34 -0.91 13.60
C GLU A 194 15.35 -2.10 13.58
N ILE A 195 14.42 -2.13 12.62
CA ILE A 195 13.36 -3.13 12.49
C ILE A 195 13.70 -4.09 11.35
N GLU A 196 14.26 -5.26 11.67
CA GLU A 196 14.66 -6.26 10.67
C GLU A 196 13.51 -7.17 10.21
N ASP A 197 12.43 -7.27 10.98
CA ASP A 197 11.34 -8.25 10.80
C ASP A 197 10.03 -7.66 10.24
N ALA A 198 10.09 -6.44 9.72
CA ALA A 198 9.02 -5.81 8.93
C ALA A 198 9.60 -5.12 7.69
N LEU A 199 8.76 -4.93 6.68
CA LEU A 199 9.10 -4.15 5.50
C LEU A 199 8.57 -2.72 5.62
N ILE A 200 9.23 -1.75 4.98
CA ILE A 200 8.83 -0.34 5.05
C ILE A 200 8.29 0.14 3.70
N CYS A 201 7.28 0.99 3.73
CA CYS A 201 6.77 1.75 2.58
C CYS A 201 6.66 3.22 2.98
N SER A 202 7.64 4.04 2.60
CA SER A 202 7.68 5.47 2.93
C SER A 202 7.39 6.32 1.70
N ILE A 203 6.38 7.19 1.79
CA ILE A 203 5.98 8.09 0.70
C ILE A 203 5.92 9.52 1.20
N SER A 204 6.73 10.39 0.59
CA SER A 204 6.52 11.83 0.67
C SER A 204 5.62 12.24 -0.52
N MET A 205 4.45 12.78 -0.22
CA MET A 205 3.42 13.08 -1.20
C MET A 205 3.69 14.39 -1.96
N GLY A 206 2.84 14.68 -2.94
CA GLY A 206 2.89 15.94 -3.68
C GLY A 206 4.09 16.06 -4.63
N SER A 207 4.22 17.23 -5.24
CA SER A 207 5.27 17.51 -6.23
C SER A 207 6.66 17.56 -5.61
N LEU A 208 6.79 18.05 -4.37
CA LEU A 208 8.05 18.10 -3.62
C LEU A 208 8.57 16.70 -3.29
N GLY A 209 7.68 15.79 -2.89
CA GLY A 209 8.02 14.45 -2.45
C GLY A 209 8.33 13.44 -3.56
N LYS A 210 8.25 13.83 -4.85
CA LYS A 210 8.49 12.94 -6.00
C LYS A 210 9.76 12.09 -5.91
N VAL A 211 10.84 12.65 -5.35
CA VAL A 211 12.11 11.92 -5.18
C VAL A 211 11.98 10.73 -4.24
N SER A 212 11.10 10.78 -3.23
CA SER A 212 10.88 9.66 -2.31
C SER A 212 10.36 8.41 -3.03
N ARG A 213 9.58 8.59 -4.10
CA ARG A 213 8.99 7.51 -4.90
C ARG A 213 10.02 6.73 -5.74
N ILE A 214 11.22 7.26 -5.91
CA ILE A 214 12.29 6.62 -6.69
C ILE A 214 13.53 6.34 -5.84
N ALA A 215 13.60 6.86 -4.61
CA ALA A 215 14.69 6.67 -3.69
C ALA A 215 14.45 5.50 -2.72
N GLY A 216 13.47 4.64 -2.98
CA GLY A 216 13.06 3.60 -2.04
C GLY A 216 14.17 2.63 -1.67
N SER A 217 14.93 2.14 -2.66
CA SER A 217 16.08 1.22 -2.45
C SER A 217 17.22 1.85 -1.66
N LEU A 218 17.31 3.18 -1.59
CA LEU A 218 18.30 3.88 -0.76
C LEU A 218 17.96 3.80 0.74
N VAL A 219 16.67 3.78 1.08
CA VAL A 219 16.19 3.91 2.47
C VAL A 219 15.40 2.69 2.96
N GLY A 220 15.37 1.61 2.18
CA GLY A 220 14.65 0.39 2.52
C GLY A 220 13.14 0.42 2.27
N SER A 221 12.62 1.39 1.51
CA SER A 221 11.20 1.40 1.13
C SER A 221 10.94 0.42 -0.01
N CYS A 222 10.28 -0.69 0.31
CA CYS A 222 10.06 -1.82 -0.59
C CYS A 222 8.92 -1.62 -1.61
N ILE A 223 8.02 -0.67 -1.37
CA ILE A 223 6.90 -0.35 -2.26
C ILE A 223 6.98 1.12 -2.65
N SER A 224 6.65 1.42 -3.91
CA SER A 224 6.39 2.77 -4.39
C SER A 224 5.16 2.79 -5.30
N PHE A 225 4.51 3.94 -5.44
CA PHE A 225 3.25 4.07 -6.17
C PHE A 225 3.41 4.93 -7.43
N ALA A 226 2.95 4.39 -8.56
CA ALA A 226 2.95 5.05 -9.87
C ALA A 226 1.55 5.03 -10.50
N ALA A 227 1.38 5.80 -11.56
CA ALA A 227 0.15 5.85 -12.35
C ALA A 227 0.36 5.19 -13.72
N LEU A 228 -0.56 4.33 -14.15
CA LEU A 228 -0.51 3.78 -15.51
C LEU A 228 -1.07 4.79 -16.54
N ASP A 229 -2.27 5.31 -16.29
CA ASP A 229 -2.92 6.31 -17.18
C ASP A 229 -2.96 7.70 -16.53
N ALA A 230 -3.74 7.84 -15.45
CA ALA A 230 -3.94 9.09 -14.71
C ALA A 230 -3.50 8.93 -13.25
N ALA A 231 -2.92 9.98 -12.67
CA ALA A 231 -2.48 9.96 -11.29
C ALA A 231 -3.67 9.87 -10.31
N SER A 232 -3.65 8.90 -9.39
CA SER A 232 -4.61 8.78 -8.29
C SER A 232 -4.23 9.59 -7.05
N ALA A 233 -2.98 10.05 -6.97
CA ALA A 233 -2.48 10.88 -5.87
C ALA A 233 -1.52 11.97 -6.37
N PRO A 234 -1.46 13.15 -5.72
CA PRO A 234 -0.56 14.23 -6.12
C PRO A 234 0.91 13.79 -6.20
N GLY A 235 1.54 14.09 -7.34
CA GLY A 235 2.96 13.84 -7.56
C GLY A 235 3.33 12.44 -8.06
N GLN A 236 2.37 11.57 -8.41
CA GLN A 236 2.72 10.28 -9.05
C GLN A 236 3.46 10.49 -10.39
N LEU A 237 4.46 9.64 -10.62
CA LEU A 237 5.12 9.48 -11.91
C LEU A 237 4.35 8.45 -12.74
N SER A 238 4.50 8.48 -14.06
CA SER A 238 4.00 7.38 -14.90
C SER A 238 4.73 6.08 -14.52
N TYR A 239 4.05 4.94 -14.67
CA TYR A 239 4.64 3.62 -14.45
C TYR A 239 5.90 3.43 -15.29
N ASP A 240 5.87 3.80 -16.57
CA ASP A 240 6.99 3.64 -17.50
C ASP A 240 8.22 4.46 -17.07
N ASP A 241 8.02 5.73 -16.68
CA ASP A 241 9.11 6.58 -16.21
C ASP A 241 9.70 6.04 -14.91
N MET A 242 8.84 5.67 -13.94
CA MET A 242 9.29 5.15 -12.65
C MET A 242 10.03 3.83 -12.81
N ASN A 243 9.50 2.90 -13.61
CA ASN A 243 10.13 1.62 -13.92
C ASN A 243 11.50 1.80 -14.58
N THR A 244 11.62 2.77 -15.49
CA THR A 244 12.91 3.12 -16.11
C THR A 244 13.90 3.63 -15.07
N ILE A 245 13.48 4.55 -14.19
CA ILE A 245 14.36 5.14 -13.17
C ILE A 245 14.80 4.08 -12.15
N ILE A 246 13.88 3.28 -11.62
CA ILE A 246 14.20 2.23 -10.63
C ILE A 246 15.19 1.23 -11.23
N LYS A 247 14.97 0.76 -12.47
CA LYS A 247 15.93 -0.11 -13.19
C LYS A 247 17.30 0.53 -13.42
N ILE A 248 17.41 1.86 -13.43
CA ILE A 248 18.71 2.55 -13.53
C ILE A 248 19.40 2.60 -12.17
N LEU A 249 18.64 2.81 -11.09
CA LEU A 249 19.15 2.93 -9.73
C LEU A 249 19.52 1.57 -9.10
N GLU A 250 18.85 0.49 -9.49
CA GLU A 250 19.05 -0.87 -8.96
C GLU A 250 20.01 -1.75 -9.80
N LYS A 251 20.72 -1.15 -10.76
CA LYS A 251 21.78 -1.84 -11.53
C LYS A 251 23.06 -2.01 -10.73
#